data_AF-A0A6Q2WWI6-F1
#
_entry.id   AF-A0A6Q2WWI6-F1
#
_cell.length_a   1.000
_cell.length_b   1.000
_cell.length_c   1.000
_cell.angle_alpha   90.00
_cell.angle_beta   90.00
_cell.angle_gamma   90.00
#
_symmetry.space_group_name_H-M   'P 1'
#
loop_
_entity.id
_entity.type
_entity.pdbx_description
1 polymer ?
#
loop_
_entity_poly.entity_id
_entity_poly.type
_entity_poly.pdbx_seq_one_letter_code
_entity_poly.pdbx_strand_id
1 'polypeptide(L)'
;MFVWKGLSFHLSPSLTFKSCCQTNKMLSAQADRVMALGEWEERWQEDRTGWHQPQVHKMLENNIEKVLAGRSQVKFFFPLCGKALDMKWLADMGHSIVGVEISEKAIKQFFEENNLSYSEEMVPALPGAKLYKSSARNISLYQCDLYNFSSAIEGQFGGIWDRGSLVAINPRDREKYVALITSLMDKDCRYLLDTLLYNPELYKGNNC
;
A
#
# COMPACT_ATOMS: atom_id res chain seq x y z
N MET A 1 4.72 10.51 24.82
CA MET A 1 3.29 10.32 25.13
C MET A 1 2.52 10.70 23.87
N PHE A 2 2.19 9.72 23.03
CA PHE A 2 1.59 9.94 21.71
C PHE A 2 0.07 9.98 21.84
N VAL A 3 -0.53 11.10 21.45
CA VAL A 3 -1.98 11.30 21.46
C VAL A 3 -2.54 10.83 20.12
N TRP A 4 -3.37 9.80 20.18
CA TRP A 4 -4.13 9.26 19.06
C TRP A 4 -5.36 10.13 18.79
N LYS A 5 -5.53 10.61 17.55
CA LYS A 5 -6.83 11.05 17.04
C LYS A 5 -7.09 10.36 15.71
N GLY A 6 -7.86 9.27 15.75
CA GLY A 6 -8.46 8.69 14.56
C GLY A 6 -9.58 9.61 14.08
N LEU A 7 -9.44 10.16 12.87
CA LEU A 7 -10.54 10.83 12.16
C LEU A 7 -11.07 9.84 11.11
N SER A 8 -12.30 9.41 11.29
CA SER A 8 -13.08 8.76 10.24
C SER A 8 -13.72 9.87 9.40
N PHE A 9 -13.40 9.93 8.10
CA PHE A 9 -14.04 10.87 7.18
C PHE A 9 -15.15 10.16 6.41
N HIS A 10 -16.39 10.65 6.59
CA HIS A 10 -17.46 10.52 5.61
C HIS A 10 -17.34 11.73 4.68
N LEU A 11 -17.04 11.51 3.40
CA LEU A 11 -16.90 12.60 2.44
C LEU A 11 -18.28 13.18 2.13
N SER A 12 -18.59 14.34 2.71
CA SER A 12 -19.67 15.23 2.28
C SER A 12 -19.08 16.33 1.38
N PRO A 13 -19.72 16.69 0.24
CA PRO A 13 -19.15 17.60 -0.75
C PRO A 13 -19.38 19.07 -0.38
N SER A 14 -18.83 19.51 0.75
CA SER A 14 -18.61 20.94 1.04
C SER A 14 -17.72 21.12 2.28
N LEU A 15 -16.40 21.12 2.09
CA LEU A 15 -15.44 21.50 3.12
C LEU A 15 -14.47 22.53 2.55
N THR A 16 -14.72 23.79 2.88
CA THR A 16 -13.77 24.89 2.69
C THR A 16 -12.62 24.70 3.68
N PHE A 17 -11.43 24.32 3.20
CA PHE A 17 -10.23 24.24 4.02
C PHE A 17 -9.75 25.65 4.41
N LYS A 18 -9.84 26.01 5.68
CA LYS A 18 -9.04 27.11 6.24
C LYS A 18 -7.61 26.60 6.44
N SER A 19 -6.72 26.96 5.51
CA SER A 19 -5.28 26.69 5.61
C SER A 19 -4.68 27.47 6.80
N CYS A 20 -4.04 26.76 7.72
CA CYS A 20 -3.23 27.36 8.78
C CYS A 20 -1.78 27.50 8.28
N CYS A 21 -1.17 28.67 8.50
CA CYS A 21 0.15 29.04 7.98
C CYS A 21 1.29 28.06 8.35
N GLN A 22 1.14 27.26 9.41
CA GLN A 22 2.11 26.24 9.82
C GLN A 22 2.08 24.97 8.96
N THR A 23 0.93 24.61 8.37
CA THR A 23 0.78 23.42 7.53
C THR A 23 1.55 23.56 6.21
N ASN A 24 1.62 24.79 5.67
CA ASN A 24 2.37 25.08 4.44
C ASN A 24 3.89 24.97 4.59
N LYS A 25 4.46 25.29 5.76
CA LYS A 25 5.91 25.17 6.00
C LYS A 25 6.37 23.71 6.19
N MET A 26 5.54 22.86 6.80
CA MET A 26 5.89 21.44 6.99
C MET A 26 5.87 20.65 5.67
N LEU A 27 5.02 21.03 4.72
CA LEU A 27 4.95 20.39 3.41
C LEU A 27 6.17 20.72 2.51
N SER A 28 6.79 21.89 2.67
CA SER A 28 7.89 22.32 1.80
C SER A 28 9.22 21.62 2.07
N ALA A 29 9.47 21.17 3.32
CA ALA A 29 10.79 20.65 3.73
C ALA A 29 11.22 19.38 2.95
N GLN A 30 10.28 18.63 2.39
CA GLN A 30 10.56 17.40 1.64
C GLN A 30 10.02 17.45 0.19
N ALA A 31 9.52 18.59 -0.29
CA ALA A 31 8.79 18.68 -1.56
C ALA A 31 9.58 18.11 -2.76
N ASP A 32 10.90 18.33 -2.77
CA ASP A 32 11.80 17.90 -3.84
C ASP A 32 12.45 16.53 -3.60
N ARG A 33 12.07 15.81 -2.54
CA ARG A 33 12.58 14.46 -2.28
C ARG A 33 12.15 13.52 -3.39
N VAL A 34 13.13 12.84 -4.00
CA VAL A 34 12.91 11.81 -5.00
C VAL A 34 13.63 10.54 -4.58
N MET A 35 12.91 9.42 -4.63
CA MET A 35 13.43 8.06 -4.63
C MET A 35 13.07 7.42 -5.97
N ALA A 36 14.04 6.86 -6.67
CA ALA A 36 13.82 6.14 -7.93
C ALA A 36 13.39 4.69 -7.67
N LEU A 37 12.76 4.03 -8.65
CA LEU A 37 12.36 2.62 -8.52
C LEU A 37 13.56 1.70 -8.26
N GLY A 38 14.66 1.91 -8.99
CA GLY A 38 15.88 1.11 -8.82
C GLY A 38 16.51 1.24 -7.42
N GLU A 39 16.34 2.40 -6.75
CA GLU A 39 16.81 2.56 -5.37
C GLU A 39 15.96 1.73 -4.39
N TRP A 40 14.66 1.57 -4.63
CA TRP A 40 13.82 0.66 -3.83
C TRP A 40 14.21 -0.80 -4.04
N GLU A 41 14.47 -1.20 -5.28
CA GLU A 41 14.96 -2.54 -5.59
C GLU A 41 16.31 -2.80 -4.93
N GLU A 42 17.25 -1.86 -4.99
CA GLU A 42 18.57 -1.95 -4.34
C GLU A 42 18.43 -2.16 -2.82
N ARG A 43 17.54 -1.40 -2.15
CA ARG A 43 17.30 -1.60 -0.71
C ARG A 43 16.82 -3.01 -0.38
N TRP A 44 15.96 -3.59 -1.22
CA TRP A 44 15.58 -4.99 -1.06
C TRP A 44 16.75 -5.93 -1.29
N GLN A 45 17.57 -5.71 -2.33
CA GLN A 45 18.76 -6.54 -2.60
C GLN A 45 19.74 -6.54 -1.43
N GLU A 46 19.92 -5.39 -0.78
CA GLU A 46 20.80 -5.21 0.39
C GLU A 46 20.13 -5.51 1.73
N ASP A 47 18.89 -6.01 1.72
CA ASP A 47 18.08 -6.31 2.92
C ASP A 47 17.89 -5.09 3.86
N ARG A 48 18.03 -3.86 3.34
CA ARG A 48 17.74 -2.59 4.01
C ARG A 48 16.23 -2.35 4.08
N THR A 49 15.53 -3.19 4.84
CA THR A 49 14.06 -3.27 4.89
C THR A 49 13.49 -2.86 6.24
N GLY A 50 14.04 -1.81 6.87
CA GLY A 50 13.68 -1.36 8.22
C GLY A 50 12.21 -0.95 8.42
N TRP A 51 11.43 -0.83 7.33
CA TRP A 51 9.98 -0.63 7.37
C TRP A 51 9.17 -1.91 7.57
N HIS A 52 9.74 -3.09 7.31
CA HIS A 52 9.04 -4.37 7.41
C HIS A 52 8.67 -4.68 8.87
N GLN A 53 7.44 -5.15 9.10
CA GLN A 53 6.98 -5.62 10.40
C GLN A 53 6.70 -7.12 10.30
N PRO A 54 7.27 -7.95 11.20
CA PRO A 54 7.09 -9.41 11.18
C PRO A 54 5.76 -9.87 11.78
N GLN A 55 4.89 -8.94 12.18
CA GLN A 55 3.57 -9.19 12.77
C GLN A 55 2.53 -8.40 11.97
N VAL A 56 1.28 -8.85 12.03
CA VAL A 56 0.15 -8.11 11.46
C VAL A 56 0.09 -6.72 12.08
N HIS A 57 -0.15 -5.70 11.27
CA HIS A 57 -0.14 -4.33 11.73
C HIS A 57 -1.35 -4.07 12.62
N LYS A 58 -1.12 -3.65 13.87
CA LYS A 58 -2.18 -3.42 14.87
C LYS A 58 -3.31 -2.49 14.40
N MET A 59 -3.01 -1.52 13.53
CA MET A 59 -4.05 -0.65 12.98
C MET A 59 -5.03 -1.39 12.07
N LEU A 60 -4.53 -2.35 11.29
CA LEU A 60 -5.37 -3.21 10.49
C LEU A 60 -6.20 -4.12 11.40
N GLU A 61 -5.56 -4.82 12.35
CA GLU A 61 -6.25 -5.71 13.31
C GLU A 61 -7.39 -4.98 14.06
N ASN A 62 -7.11 -3.79 14.59
CA ASN A 62 -8.06 -3.03 15.39
C ASN A 62 -9.21 -2.41 14.58
N ASN A 63 -9.09 -2.32 13.25
CA ASN A 63 -10.07 -1.63 12.42
C ASN A 63 -10.65 -2.50 11.31
N ILE A 64 -10.25 -3.78 11.19
CA ILE A 64 -10.69 -4.65 10.10
C ILE A 64 -12.21 -4.74 10.02
N GLU A 65 -12.91 -4.86 11.15
CA GLU A 65 -14.37 -4.95 11.20
C GLU A 65 -15.06 -3.72 10.60
N LYS A 66 -14.46 -2.53 10.77
CA LYS A 66 -14.98 -1.28 10.16
C LYS A 66 -14.75 -1.25 8.66
N VAL A 67 -13.65 -1.84 8.19
CA VAL A 67 -13.33 -1.95 6.77
C VAL A 67 -14.24 -2.97 6.11
N LEU A 68 -14.49 -4.12 6.75
CA LEU A 68 -15.40 -5.14 6.26
C LEU A 68 -16.84 -4.64 6.26
N ALA A 69 -17.28 -3.96 7.32
CA ALA A 69 -18.63 -3.42 7.46
C ALA A 69 -19.71 -4.49 7.19
N GLY A 70 -19.50 -5.71 7.71
CA GLY A 70 -20.39 -6.86 7.52
C GLY A 70 -20.25 -7.60 6.19
N ARG A 71 -19.39 -7.14 5.28
CA ARG A 71 -19.10 -7.82 4.01
C ARG A 71 -18.16 -9.00 4.22
N SER A 72 -18.41 -10.11 3.54
CA SER A 72 -17.52 -11.25 3.42
C SER A 72 -16.77 -11.22 2.09
N GLN A 73 -15.65 -11.97 2.00
CA GLN A 73 -14.92 -12.20 0.74
C GLN A 73 -14.51 -10.92 -0.02
N VAL A 74 -14.30 -9.81 0.70
CA VAL A 74 -13.82 -8.54 0.15
C VAL A 74 -12.52 -8.73 -0.64
N LYS A 75 -12.42 -8.07 -1.79
CA LYS A 75 -11.17 -7.97 -2.56
C LYS A 75 -10.36 -6.77 -2.07
N PHE A 76 -9.18 -7.03 -1.52
CA PHE A 76 -8.27 -6.04 -0.98
C PHE A 76 -7.13 -5.71 -1.92
N PHE A 77 -6.78 -4.43 -1.99
CA PHE A 77 -5.59 -3.95 -2.67
C PHE A 77 -4.52 -3.47 -1.68
N PHE A 78 -3.27 -3.82 -1.99
CA PHE A 78 -2.07 -3.47 -1.25
C PHE A 78 -1.06 -2.78 -2.18
N PRO A 79 -1.05 -1.43 -2.26
CA PRO A 79 -0.07 -0.71 -3.06
C PRO A 79 1.31 -0.75 -2.38
N LEU A 80 2.39 -0.98 -3.15
CA LEU A 80 3.78 -1.13 -2.65
C LEU A 80 3.83 -2.15 -1.50
N CYS A 81 3.31 -3.35 -1.75
CA CYS A 81 2.99 -4.31 -0.70
C CYS A 81 4.22 -4.89 0.01
N GLY A 82 5.41 -4.82 -0.59
CA GLY A 82 6.60 -5.53 -0.13
C GLY A 82 6.26 -6.99 0.18
N LYS A 83 6.57 -7.40 1.42
CA LYS A 83 6.21 -8.71 1.99
C LYS A 83 5.27 -8.63 3.19
N ALA A 84 4.31 -7.70 3.18
CA ALA A 84 3.40 -7.47 4.30
C ALA A 84 2.65 -8.75 4.73
N LEU A 85 2.87 -9.20 5.97
CA LEU A 85 2.19 -10.37 6.57
C LEU A 85 0.66 -10.19 6.63
N ASP A 86 0.22 -8.93 6.71
CA ASP A 86 -1.18 -8.50 6.63
C ASP A 86 -1.94 -9.13 5.44
N MET A 87 -1.26 -9.33 4.31
CA MET A 87 -1.85 -9.96 3.12
C MET A 87 -2.29 -11.39 3.41
N LYS A 88 -1.39 -12.21 3.99
CA LYS A 88 -1.73 -13.60 4.34
C LYS A 88 -2.83 -13.63 5.40
N TRP A 89 -2.76 -12.75 6.39
CA TRP A 89 -3.74 -12.70 7.47
C TRP A 89 -5.16 -12.44 6.94
N LEU A 90 -5.34 -11.48 6.02
CA LEU A 90 -6.64 -11.27 5.36
C LEU A 90 -7.05 -12.44 4.47
N ALA A 91 -6.11 -13.05 3.75
CA ALA A 91 -6.41 -14.22 2.92
C ALA A 91 -6.86 -15.44 3.74
N ASP A 92 -6.28 -15.66 4.92
CA ASP A 92 -6.69 -16.71 5.86
C ASP A 92 -8.10 -16.48 6.41
N MET A 93 -8.58 -15.23 6.44
CA MET A 93 -9.98 -14.88 6.74
C MET A 93 -10.94 -15.05 5.55
N GLY A 94 -10.45 -15.53 4.40
CA GLY A 94 -11.26 -15.80 3.21
C GLY A 94 -11.42 -14.62 2.25
N HIS A 95 -10.63 -13.56 2.42
CA HIS A 95 -10.59 -12.42 1.50
C HIS A 95 -9.67 -12.66 0.30
N SER A 96 -9.90 -11.92 -0.78
CA SER A 96 -9.06 -11.96 -1.99
C SER A 96 -8.04 -10.84 -1.93
N ILE A 97 -6.76 -11.13 -2.15
CA ILE A 97 -5.68 -10.15 -1.99
C ILE A 97 -4.97 -9.90 -3.31
N VAL A 98 -4.80 -8.62 -3.64
CA VAL A 98 -3.96 -8.18 -4.75
C VAL A 98 -2.95 -7.17 -4.23
N GLY A 99 -1.67 -7.44 -4.49
CA GLY A 99 -0.57 -6.53 -4.17
C GLY A 99 0.18 -6.12 -5.42
N VAL A 100 0.74 -4.91 -5.41
CA VAL A 100 1.72 -4.46 -6.41
C VAL A 100 3.02 -4.10 -5.70
N GLU A 101 4.12 -4.65 -6.19
CA GLU A 101 5.46 -4.44 -5.65
C GLU A 101 6.47 -4.43 -6.81
N ILE A 102 7.48 -3.57 -6.75
CA ILE A 102 8.49 -3.50 -7.81
C ILE A 102 9.55 -4.60 -7.65
N SER A 103 9.89 -4.93 -6.41
CA SER A 103 10.94 -5.88 -6.05
C SER A 103 10.48 -7.34 -6.15
N GLU A 104 11.02 -8.05 -7.14
CA GLU A 104 10.87 -9.52 -7.24
C GLU A 104 11.35 -10.22 -5.97
N LYS A 105 12.45 -9.74 -5.36
CA LYS A 105 12.99 -10.31 -4.11
C LYS A 105 11.96 -10.23 -2.97
N ALA A 106 11.26 -9.11 -2.83
CA ALA A 106 10.23 -8.92 -1.81
C ALA A 106 9.06 -9.90 -2.00
N ILE A 107 8.58 -10.04 -3.23
CA ILE A 107 7.48 -10.95 -3.58
C ILE A 107 7.87 -12.39 -3.29
N LYS A 108 9.07 -12.82 -3.69
CA LYS A 108 9.56 -14.18 -3.43
C LYS A 108 9.72 -14.46 -1.93
N GLN A 109 10.31 -13.52 -1.19
CA GLN A 109 10.41 -13.61 0.27
C GLN A 109 9.03 -13.69 0.94
N PHE A 110 8.03 -12.95 0.46
CA PHE A 110 6.67 -13.05 0.98
C PHE A 110 6.17 -14.50 0.92
N PHE A 111 6.25 -15.14 -0.24
CA PHE A 111 5.75 -16.51 -0.37
C PHE A 111 6.57 -17.53 0.45
N GLU A 112 7.90 -17.38 0.46
CA GLU A 112 8.80 -18.24 1.23
C GLU A 112 8.54 -18.14 2.73
N GLU A 113 8.55 -16.93 3.30
CA GLU A 113 8.36 -16.70 4.74
C GLU A 113 6.98 -17.13 5.23
N ASN A 114 5.99 -17.15 4.33
CA ASN A 114 4.63 -17.54 4.63
C ASN A 114 4.33 -19.01 4.33
N ASN A 115 5.32 -19.80 3.89
CA ASN A 115 5.18 -21.19 3.45
C ASN A 115 4.05 -21.38 2.42
N LEU A 116 3.99 -20.49 1.42
CA LEU A 116 3.00 -20.51 0.36
C LEU A 116 3.66 -20.88 -0.97
N SER A 117 3.23 -21.99 -1.58
CA SER A 117 3.57 -22.27 -2.98
C SER A 117 2.88 -21.28 -3.91
N TYR A 118 3.55 -20.91 -4.99
CA TYR A 118 3.04 -20.00 -6.01
C TYR A 118 3.46 -20.43 -7.41
N SER A 119 2.71 -19.95 -8.41
CA SER A 119 3.10 -19.97 -9.82
C SER A 119 3.49 -18.56 -10.28
N GLU A 120 4.37 -18.50 -11.27
CA GLU A 120 4.76 -17.26 -11.95
C GLU A 120 4.21 -17.25 -13.37
N GLU A 121 3.62 -16.14 -13.81
CA GLU A 121 3.18 -15.95 -15.19
C GLU A 121 3.44 -14.53 -15.68
N MET A 122 3.60 -14.35 -16.99
CA MET A 122 3.65 -13.03 -17.60
C MET A 122 2.26 -12.41 -17.64
N VAL A 123 2.15 -11.09 -17.53
CA VAL A 123 0.88 -10.37 -17.62
C VAL A 123 0.71 -9.80 -19.03
N PRO A 124 -0.16 -10.34 -19.90
CA PRO A 124 -0.25 -9.89 -21.29
C PRO A 124 -0.62 -8.40 -21.45
N ALA A 125 -1.43 -7.88 -20.52
CA ALA A 125 -1.83 -6.48 -20.49
C ALA A 125 -0.73 -5.53 -19.98
N LEU A 126 0.37 -6.06 -19.44
CA LEU A 126 1.47 -5.30 -18.84
C LEU A 126 2.83 -5.83 -19.32
N PRO A 127 3.40 -5.25 -20.39
CA PRO A 127 4.70 -5.66 -20.90
C PRO A 127 5.79 -5.63 -19.81
N GLY A 128 6.49 -6.76 -19.65
CA GLY A 128 7.57 -6.92 -18.66
C GLY A 128 7.11 -7.19 -17.23
N ALA A 129 5.81 -7.13 -16.93
CA ALA A 129 5.29 -7.47 -15.61
C ALA A 129 5.11 -8.98 -15.44
N LYS A 130 5.38 -9.44 -14.23
CA LYS A 130 5.11 -10.82 -13.79
C LYS A 130 4.01 -10.82 -12.74
N LEU A 131 3.26 -11.91 -12.69
CA LEU A 131 2.22 -12.17 -11.71
C LEU A 131 2.55 -13.45 -10.96
N TYR A 132 2.59 -13.32 -9.64
CA TYR A 132 2.85 -14.40 -8.69
C TYR A 132 1.54 -14.75 -7.99
N LYS A 133 1.03 -15.96 -8.22
CA LYS A 133 -0.25 -16.41 -7.68
C LYS A 133 -0.04 -17.54 -6.69
N SER A 134 -0.56 -17.38 -5.47
CA SER A 134 -0.56 -18.50 -4.52
C SER A 134 -1.46 -19.63 -4.99
N SER A 135 -0.98 -20.87 -4.87
CA SER A 135 -1.77 -22.07 -5.18
C SER A 135 -2.73 -22.45 -4.04
N ALA A 136 -2.49 -21.95 -2.82
CA ALA A 136 -3.19 -22.38 -1.60
C ALA A 136 -4.09 -21.30 -0.99
N ARG A 137 -3.91 -20.04 -1.39
CA ARG A 137 -4.63 -18.87 -0.88
C ARG A 137 -4.99 -17.93 -2.02
N ASN A 138 -6.01 -17.09 -1.81
CA ASN A 138 -6.42 -16.13 -2.82
C ASN A 138 -5.54 -14.87 -2.78
N ILE A 139 -4.27 -15.03 -3.17
CA ILE A 139 -3.26 -13.95 -3.17
C ILE A 139 -2.61 -13.89 -4.54
N SER A 140 -2.63 -12.69 -5.13
CA SER A 140 -2.02 -12.36 -6.42
C SER A 140 -1.11 -11.14 -6.26
N LEU A 141 0.20 -11.30 -6.50
CA LEU A 141 1.18 -10.22 -6.41
C LEU A 141 1.73 -9.88 -7.79
N TYR A 142 1.57 -8.63 -8.20
CA TYR A 142 2.07 -8.11 -9.47
C TYR A 142 3.44 -7.46 -9.26
N GLN A 143 4.43 -7.97 -9.99
CA GLN A 143 5.74 -7.34 -10.12
C GLN A 143 5.69 -6.29 -11.22
N CYS A 144 5.47 -5.02 -10.86
CA CYS A 144 5.49 -3.90 -11.80
C CYS A 144 5.62 -2.55 -11.09
N ASP A 145 5.86 -1.48 -11.86
CA ASP A 145 5.61 -0.11 -11.40
C ASP A 145 4.12 0.04 -11.10
N LEU A 146 3.79 0.53 -9.90
CA LEU A 146 2.43 0.82 -9.46
C LEU A 146 1.65 1.63 -10.50
N TYR A 147 2.28 2.61 -11.14
CA TYR A 147 1.61 3.49 -12.09
C TYR A 147 1.27 2.84 -13.44
N ASN A 148 1.77 1.63 -13.70
CA ASN A 148 1.34 0.83 -14.84
C ASN A 148 0.10 -0.02 -14.50
N PHE A 149 -0.19 -0.24 -13.21
CA PHE A 149 -1.35 -0.99 -12.77
C PHE A 149 -2.65 -0.20 -12.97
N SER A 150 -3.76 -0.89 -13.17
CA SER A 150 -5.08 -0.26 -13.41
C SER A 150 -6.23 -1.24 -13.18
N SER A 151 -7.45 -0.71 -13.10
CA SER A 151 -8.66 -1.52 -12.99
C SER A 151 -8.98 -2.33 -14.24
N ALA A 152 -8.38 -2.01 -15.40
CA ALA A 152 -8.51 -2.85 -16.59
C ALA A 152 -7.75 -4.19 -16.45
N ILE A 153 -6.76 -4.26 -15.56
CA ILE A 153 -5.97 -5.47 -15.31
C ILE A 153 -6.67 -6.38 -14.32
N GLU A 154 -7.14 -5.83 -13.19
CA GLU A 154 -7.62 -6.65 -12.08
C GLU A 154 -8.95 -6.17 -11.47
N GLY A 155 -9.66 -5.29 -12.16
CA GLY A 155 -10.91 -4.71 -11.68
C GLY A 155 -10.72 -3.74 -10.52
N GLN A 156 -11.79 -3.53 -9.76
CA GLN A 156 -11.81 -2.62 -8.61
C GLN A 156 -11.85 -3.40 -7.29
N PHE A 157 -11.59 -2.70 -6.19
CA PHE A 157 -11.37 -3.28 -4.87
C PHE A 157 -12.35 -2.75 -3.84
N GLY A 158 -12.83 -3.65 -2.98
CA GLY A 158 -13.73 -3.32 -1.88
C GLY A 158 -13.00 -2.87 -0.60
N GLY A 159 -11.70 -3.10 -0.51
CA GLY A 159 -10.85 -2.61 0.58
C GLY A 159 -9.46 -2.24 0.08
N ILE A 160 -8.84 -1.24 0.68
CA ILE A 160 -7.44 -0.87 0.42
C ILE A 160 -6.73 -0.72 1.76
N TRP A 161 -5.58 -1.40 1.91
CA TRP A 161 -4.68 -1.21 3.04
C TRP A 161 -3.41 -0.54 2.55
N ASP A 162 -3.24 0.73 2.90
CA ASP A 162 -2.07 1.53 2.54
C ASP A 162 -1.28 1.86 3.79
N ARG A 163 -0.20 1.12 3.96
CA ARG A 163 0.77 1.33 5.03
C ARG A 163 2.14 1.21 4.43
N GLY A 164 2.96 2.24 4.62
CA GLY A 164 4.27 2.31 3.96
C GLY A 164 4.18 2.55 2.44
N SER A 165 3.00 2.87 1.89
CA SER A 165 2.81 3.14 0.46
C SER A 165 2.76 4.63 0.17
N LEU A 166 1.66 5.34 0.50
CA LEU A 166 1.54 6.79 0.25
C LEU A 166 2.72 7.60 0.84
N VAL A 167 3.21 7.18 2.00
CA VAL A 167 4.35 7.81 2.69
C VAL A 167 5.68 7.58 1.95
N ALA A 168 5.80 6.47 1.23
CA ALA A 168 6.95 6.12 0.40
C ALA A 168 6.95 6.86 -0.95
N ILE A 169 5.77 7.19 -1.49
CA ILE A 169 5.62 7.97 -2.72
C ILE A 169 6.31 9.34 -2.59
N ASN A 170 7.04 9.72 -3.64
CA ASN A 170 7.67 11.03 -3.74
C ASN A 170 6.61 12.13 -3.61
N PRO A 171 6.85 13.21 -2.84
CA PRO A 171 5.82 14.20 -2.57
C PRO A 171 5.15 14.77 -3.81
N ARG A 172 5.92 15.02 -4.88
CA ARG A 172 5.41 15.49 -6.18
C ARG A 172 4.47 14.51 -6.90
N ASP A 173 4.59 13.22 -6.62
CA ASP A 173 3.84 12.16 -7.32
C ASP A 173 2.55 11.77 -6.56
N ARG A 174 2.30 12.37 -5.38
CA ARG A 174 1.16 12.00 -4.52
C ARG A 174 -0.21 12.27 -5.13
N GLU A 175 -0.36 13.34 -5.92
CA GLU A 175 -1.62 13.60 -6.62
C GLU A 175 -1.90 12.49 -7.65
N LYS A 176 -0.87 12.09 -8.41
CA LYS A 176 -0.95 10.97 -9.35
C LYS A 176 -1.28 9.66 -8.63
N TYR A 177 -0.66 9.41 -7.49
CA TYR A 177 -0.94 8.25 -6.65
C TYR A 177 -2.40 8.22 -6.19
N VAL A 178 -2.92 9.33 -5.65
CA VAL A 178 -4.31 9.41 -5.18
C VAL A 178 -5.29 9.19 -6.34
N ALA A 179 -5.03 9.74 -7.52
CA ALA A 179 -5.85 9.51 -8.70
C ALA A 179 -5.88 8.02 -9.09
N LEU A 180 -4.73 7.35 -9.09
CA LEU A 180 -4.65 5.91 -9.34
C LEU A 180 -5.43 5.11 -8.29
N ILE A 181 -5.13 5.29 -6.99
CA ILE A 181 -5.79 4.56 -5.91
C ILE A 181 -7.31 4.75 -5.98
N THR A 182 -7.78 5.97 -6.22
CA THR A 182 -9.22 6.26 -6.37
C THR A 182 -9.83 5.53 -7.57
N SER A 183 -9.12 5.43 -8.69
CA SER A 183 -9.62 4.69 -9.86
C SER A 183 -9.78 3.17 -9.61
N LEU A 184 -9.02 2.64 -8.65
CA LEU A 184 -9.05 1.24 -8.23
C LEU A 184 -10.14 0.97 -7.19
N MET A 185 -10.77 2.00 -6.60
CA MET A 185 -11.82 1.83 -5.60
C MET A 185 -13.16 1.46 -6.25
N ASP A 186 -13.77 0.37 -5.78
CA ASP A 186 -15.17 0.08 -6.06
C ASP A 186 -16.08 1.05 -5.29
N LYS A 187 -17.36 1.13 -5.64
CA LYS A 187 -18.37 2.03 -5.06
C LYS A 187 -18.45 1.95 -3.53
N ASP A 188 -18.33 0.76 -2.97
CA ASP A 188 -18.38 0.51 -1.52
C ASP A 188 -16.98 0.30 -0.91
N CYS A 189 -15.93 0.77 -1.58
CA CYS A 189 -14.56 0.62 -1.10
C CYS A 189 -14.33 1.32 0.24
N ARG A 190 -13.62 0.64 1.14
CA ARG A 190 -13.14 1.21 2.41
C ARG A 190 -11.63 1.26 2.40
N TYR A 191 -11.10 2.49 2.46
CA TYR A 191 -9.67 2.76 2.40
C TYR A 191 -9.12 3.00 3.81
N LEU A 192 -8.23 2.12 4.28
CA LEU A 192 -7.51 2.28 5.53
C LEU A 192 -6.07 2.73 5.23
N LEU A 193 -5.73 3.95 5.66
CA LEU A 193 -4.46 4.61 5.38
C LEU A 193 -3.70 4.85 6.69
N ASP A 194 -2.46 4.37 6.74
CA ASP A 194 -1.50 4.60 7.82
C ASP A 194 -0.49 5.68 7.42
N THR A 195 -0.37 6.71 8.25
CA THR A 195 0.57 7.83 8.03
C THR A 195 1.37 8.13 9.28
N LEU A 196 2.52 8.77 9.09
CA LEU A 196 3.41 9.16 10.17
C LEU A 196 3.39 10.68 10.34
N LEU A 197 3.15 11.14 11.57
CA LEU A 197 3.31 12.53 11.95
C LEU A 197 4.63 12.71 12.69
N TYR A 198 5.55 13.45 12.11
CA TYR A 198 6.87 13.74 12.65
C TYR A 198 7.36 15.11 12.17
N ASN A 199 8.49 15.60 12.71
CA ASN A 199 9.12 16.84 12.23
C ASN A 199 9.95 16.55 10.95
N PRO A 200 9.53 17.03 9.77
CA PRO A 200 10.20 16.74 8.50
C PRO A 200 11.56 17.44 8.33
N GLU A 201 11.88 18.42 9.18
CA GLU A 201 13.19 19.07 9.18
C GLU A 201 14.26 18.18 9.86
N LEU A 202 13.85 17.35 10.81
CA LEU A 202 14.75 16.44 11.56
C LEU A 202 14.92 15.08 10.87
N TYR A 203 13.89 14.63 10.14
CA TYR A 203 13.88 13.34 9.45
C TYR A 203 13.55 13.56 7.97
N LYS A 204 14.47 13.21 7.08
CA LYS A 204 14.35 13.52 5.63
C LYS A 204 13.49 12.54 4.81
N GLY A 205 12.75 11.64 5.47
CA GLY A 205 11.99 10.57 4.80
C GLY A 205 12.77 9.25 4.77
N ASN A 206 12.65 8.47 3.69
CA ASN A 206 13.03 7.04 3.53
C ASN A 206 14.54 6.70 3.68
N ASN A 207 15.23 7.31 4.63
CA ASN A 207 16.59 7.00 5.06
C ASN A 207 16.63 5.83 6.07
N CYS A 208 15.61 4.97 6.14
CA CYS A 208 15.59 3.78 7.00
C CYS A 208 16.23 2.58 6.29
#